data_AF-A0A7C1KLF7-F1
#
_entry.id   AF-A0A7C1KLF7-F1
#
_cell.length_a   1.000
_cell.length_b   1.000
_cell.length_c   1.000
_cell.angle_alpha   90.00
_cell.angle_beta   90.00
_cell.angle_gamma   90.00
#
_symmetry.space_group_name_H-M   'P 1'
#
loop_
_entity.id
_entity.type
_entity.pdbx_description
1 polymer ?
#
loop_
_entity_poly.entity_id
_entity_poly.type
_entity_poly.pdbx_seq_one_letter_code
_entity_poly.pdbx_strand_id
1 'polypeptide(L)'
;MKQYRPELAIIAVGFLGLIILVFLSLVSFQFGGDFPDRWDQKIDTGKQQWNRQWDREQKNFGQHTAFQQPSQRQFYLNKLENQQAKLNKKLIKKLQLTEAHWQGMELMEFTPEIKQKLQYPPKLKGLLIDEVTLNSLASGLRGGDILVFMNGKAVRHLKQFHENTKRVRNDKKAKLEVWRQGRIMKFKIRALDFLGVAQVETAPMVAAGAISPHQYRGPCTICHLIGTGAHIAPDPDGIILPPPPIAKNAKLTHRDYGKCEACHVIK
;
A
#
# COMPACT_ATOMS: atom_id res chain seq x y z
N MET A 1 4.16 24.20 62.08
CA MET A 1 2.82 24.03 62.70
C MET A 1 1.75 24.35 61.68
N LYS A 2 0.57 23.70 61.72
CA LYS A 2 -0.57 23.84 60.78
C LYS A 2 -0.20 23.42 59.34
N GLN A 3 -0.58 22.28 58.76
CA GLN A 3 -1.71 21.34 58.90
C GLN A 3 -3.07 21.90 58.41
N TYR A 4 -3.44 21.51 57.17
CA TYR A 4 -4.82 21.13 56.80
C TYR A 4 -4.85 20.18 55.58
N ARG A 5 -5.92 19.38 55.47
CA ARG A 5 -6.34 18.40 54.43
C ARG A 5 -7.89 18.30 54.51
N PRO A 6 -8.65 17.63 53.63
CA PRO A 6 -8.31 16.72 52.52
C PRO A 6 -8.53 17.46 51.16
N GLU A 7 -8.88 16.92 49.97
CA GLU A 7 -9.31 15.61 49.41
C GLU A 7 -8.43 15.23 48.19
N LEU A 8 -8.37 14.01 47.64
CA LEU A 8 -9.29 12.87 47.42
C LEU A 8 -10.28 13.01 46.24
N ALA A 9 -9.80 12.78 45.00
CA ALA A 9 -10.20 11.63 44.15
C ALA A 9 -9.64 11.73 42.70
N ILE A 10 -9.90 10.66 41.91
CA ILE A 10 -9.91 10.56 40.43
C ILE A 10 -8.56 10.30 39.71
N ILE A 11 -8.60 9.25 38.87
CA ILE A 11 -7.63 8.77 37.85
C ILE A 11 -6.23 8.35 38.35
N ALA A 12 -6.12 7.06 38.66
CA ALA A 12 -4.87 6.30 38.66
C ALA A 12 -5.10 4.88 38.11
N VAL A 13 -5.55 4.76 36.84
CA VAL A 13 -5.75 3.48 36.15
C VAL A 13 -5.15 3.54 34.74
N GLY A 14 -3.84 3.30 34.64
CA GLY A 14 -3.09 3.38 33.38
C GLY A 14 -2.05 2.28 33.14
N PHE A 15 -1.86 1.34 34.09
CA PHE A 15 -0.82 0.31 34.02
C PHE A 15 -1.29 -1.01 34.66
N LEU A 16 -2.04 -1.84 33.92
CA LEU A 16 -2.27 -3.26 34.27
C LEU A 16 -2.79 -4.15 33.11
N GLY A 17 -2.76 -3.68 31.86
CA GLY A 17 -3.38 -4.38 30.72
C GLY A 17 -2.54 -5.47 30.03
N LEU A 18 -1.29 -5.71 30.43
CA LEU A 18 -0.30 -6.41 29.59
C LEU A 18 0.21 -7.77 30.10
N ILE A 19 -0.33 -8.30 31.22
CA ILE A 19 0.25 -9.49 31.91
C ILE A 19 -0.69 -10.74 31.86
N ILE A 20 -1.84 -10.67 31.16
CA ILE A 20 -2.80 -11.78 31.05
C ILE A 20 -2.95 -12.27 29.59
N LEU A 21 -1.82 -12.47 28.89
CA LEU A 21 -1.78 -13.09 27.55
C LEU A 21 -0.79 -14.26 27.41
N VAL A 22 -0.07 -14.64 28.48
CA VAL A 22 0.94 -15.72 28.44
C VAL A 22 0.41 -17.05 28.98
N PHE A 23 -0.65 -17.06 29.79
CA PHE A 23 -1.18 -18.27 30.42
C PHE A 23 -2.29 -19.01 29.63
N LEU A 24 -2.70 -18.46 28.48
CA LEU A 24 -3.90 -18.89 27.75
C LEU A 24 -3.62 -19.70 26.47
N SER A 25 -2.46 -20.35 26.39
CA SER A 25 -2.07 -21.24 25.28
C SER A 25 -1.92 -22.73 25.66
N LEU A 26 -2.21 -23.10 26.92
CA LEU A 26 -1.99 -24.46 27.45
C LEU A 26 -3.25 -25.22 27.88
N VAL A 27 -4.44 -24.61 27.80
CA VAL A 27 -5.72 -25.22 28.27
C VAL A 27 -6.76 -25.36 27.15
N SER A 28 -6.32 -25.35 25.89
CA SER A 28 -7.21 -25.39 24.70
C SER A 28 -7.23 -26.74 23.97
N PHE A 29 -6.73 -27.82 24.59
CA PHE A 29 -6.64 -29.14 23.95
C PHE A 29 -7.59 -30.21 24.52
N GLN A 30 -8.23 -29.96 25.67
CA GLN A 30 -8.91 -31.02 26.42
C GLN A 30 -10.44 -30.87 26.57
N PHE A 31 -11.02 -29.70 26.29
CA PHE A 31 -12.45 -29.45 26.48
C PHE A 31 -13.09 -28.79 25.25
N GLY A 32 -13.86 -29.58 24.50
CA GLY A 32 -14.94 -29.05 23.69
C GLY A 32 -16.15 -28.77 24.59
N GLY A 33 -16.69 -27.56 24.51
CA GLY A 33 -17.85 -27.12 25.25
C GLY A 33 -18.31 -25.76 24.72
N ASP A 34 -19.62 -25.55 24.68
CA ASP A 34 -20.21 -24.38 24.02
C ASP A 34 -19.88 -23.06 24.74
N PHE A 35 -19.72 -21.99 23.95
CA PHE A 35 -19.49 -20.65 24.50
C PHE A 35 -20.78 -20.11 25.15
N PRO A 36 -20.74 -19.49 26.35
CA PRO A 36 -21.97 -19.07 27.03
C PRO A 36 -22.65 -17.86 26.36
N ASP A 37 -23.94 -17.98 26.02
CA ASP A 37 -24.80 -16.96 25.39
C ASP A 37 -24.74 -15.57 26.05
N ARG A 38 -24.41 -15.54 27.35
CA ARG A 38 -24.23 -14.34 28.17
C ARG A 38 -23.16 -13.38 27.64
N TRP A 39 -22.23 -13.84 26.80
CA TRP A 39 -21.26 -12.97 26.13
C TRP A 39 -21.82 -12.33 24.86
N ASP A 40 -22.52 -13.07 24.02
CA ASP A 40 -23.17 -12.52 22.83
C ASP A 40 -24.27 -11.51 23.19
N GLN A 41 -25.03 -11.78 24.25
CA GLN A 41 -25.97 -10.79 24.81
C GLN A 41 -25.28 -9.48 25.23
N LYS A 42 -24.03 -9.53 25.75
CA LYS A 42 -23.26 -8.32 26.09
C LYS A 42 -22.72 -7.59 24.86
N ILE A 43 -22.29 -8.32 23.84
CA ILE A 43 -21.84 -7.75 22.57
C ILE A 43 -23.01 -7.06 21.86
N ASP A 44 -24.17 -7.71 21.77
CA ASP A 44 -25.31 -7.17 21.04
C ASP A 44 -26.02 -6.05 21.82
N THR A 45 -26.09 -6.11 23.15
CA THR A 45 -26.55 -4.93 23.94
C THR A 45 -25.58 -3.75 23.84
N GLY A 46 -24.26 -3.97 23.83
CA GLY A 46 -23.27 -2.92 23.57
C GLY A 46 -23.42 -2.31 22.18
N LYS A 47 -23.62 -3.13 21.15
CA LYS A 47 -23.90 -2.70 19.76
C LYS A 47 -25.22 -1.92 19.64
N GLN A 48 -26.27 -2.34 20.33
CA GLN A 48 -27.54 -1.61 20.42
C GLN A 48 -27.40 -0.30 21.22
N GLN A 49 -26.51 -0.22 22.21
CA GLN A 49 -26.19 1.04 22.90
C GLN A 49 -25.41 1.99 21.99
N TRP A 50 -24.41 1.49 21.25
CA TRP A 50 -23.64 2.27 20.28
C TRP A 50 -24.52 2.81 19.15
N ASN A 51 -25.38 1.97 18.53
CA ASN A 51 -26.36 2.42 17.53
C ASN A 51 -27.26 3.53 18.09
N ARG A 52 -27.83 3.36 19.29
CA ARG A 52 -28.67 4.38 19.93
C ARG A 52 -27.89 5.62 20.36
N GLN A 53 -26.58 5.56 20.55
CA GLN A 53 -25.72 6.72 20.74
C GLN A 53 -25.53 7.44 19.40
N TRP A 54 -25.10 6.73 18.37
CA TRP A 54 -24.93 7.24 17.00
C TRP A 54 -26.20 7.93 16.48
N ASP A 55 -27.38 7.31 16.63
CA ASP A 55 -28.66 7.89 16.21
C ASP A 55 -29.04 9.18 16.98
N ARG A 56 -28.59 9.32 18.23
CA ARG A 56 -28.76 10.56 19.03
C ARG A 56 -27.74 11.61 18.64
N GLU A 57 -26.49 11.22 18.39
CA GLU A 57 -25.44 12.11 17.89
C GLU A 57 -25.81 12.68 16.52
N GLN A 58 -26.31 11.85 15.59
CA GLN A 58 -26.84 12.29 14.29
C GLN A 58 -28.04 13.25 14.43
N LYS A 59 -28.99 12.96 15.33
CA LYS A 59 -30.12 13.86 15.61
C LYS A 59 -29.68 15.22 16.17
N ASN A 60 -28.66 15.24 17.03
CA ASN A 60 -28.11 16.47 17.59
C ASN A 60 -27.26 17.23 16.55
N PHE A 61 -26.53 16.53 15.69
CA PHE A 61 -25.77 17.12 14.57
C PHE A 61 -26.67 17.93 13.62
N GLY A 62 -27.89 17.42 13.37
CA GLY A 62 -28.90 18.07 12.55
C GLY A 62 -29.46 19.39 13.10
N GLN A 63 -29.13 19.79 14.33
CA GLN A 63 -29.67 21.02 14.96
C GLN A 63 -28.70 22.21 14.98
N HIS A 64 -27.38 22.00 14.83
CA HIS A 64 -26.39 23.08 15.01
C HIS A 64 -25.40 23.30 13.86
N THR A 65 -25.39 22.46 12.82
CA THR A 65 -24.66 22.77 11.58
C THR A 65 -25.58 22.73 10.38
N ALA A 66 -25.84 23.90 9.78
CA ALA A 66 -26.47 24.00 8.48
C ALA A 66 -25.51 23.46 7.41
N PHE A 67 -25.59 22.16 7.13
CA PHE A 67 -24.83 21.50 6.08
C PHE A 67 -25.25 22.09 4.72
N GLN A 68 -24.48 23.06 4.22
CA GLN A 68 -24.79 23.74 2.97
C GLN A 68 -24.84 22.71 1.84
N GLN A 69 -26.06 22.48 1.31
CA GLN A 69 -26.27 21.71 0.10
C GLN A 69 -25.32 22.25 -0.98
N PRO A 70 -24.53 21.40 -1.67
CA PRO A 70 -23.65 21.86 -2.74
C PRO A 70 -24.46 22.68 -3.75
N SER A 71 -23.96 23.86 -4.11
CA SER A 71 -24.64 24.72 -5.09
C SER A 71 -24.95 23.92 -6.36
N GLN A 72 -26.01 24.28 -7.09
CA GLN A 72 -26.43 23.50 -8.26
C GLN A 72 -25.27 23.28 -9.26
N ARG A 73 -24.37 24.28 -9.40
CA ARG A 73 -23.09 24.16 -10.11
C ARG A 73 -22.18 23.08 -9.52
N GLN A 74 -21.91 23.11 -8.21
CA GLN A 74 -21.06 22.11 -7.56
C GLN A 74 -21.66 20.69 -7.64
N PHE A 75 -22.98 20.55 -7.52
CA PHE A 75 -23.67 19.28 -7.73
C PHE A 75 -23.43 18.72 -9.15
N TYR A 76 -23.51 19.57 -10.18
CA TYR A 76 -23.18 19.15 -11.55
C TYR A 76 -21.68 18.81 -11.73
N LEU A 77 -20.75 19.56 -11.13
CA LEU A 77 -19.32 19.24 -11.17
C LEU A 77 -19.04 17.87 -10.52
N ASN A 78 -19.50 17.66 -9.28
CA ASN A 78 -19.37 16.38 -8.58
C ASN A 78 -20.00 15.22 -9.38
N LYS A 79 -21.09 15.47 -10.12
CA LYS A 79 -21.73 14.46 -10.99
C LYS A 79 -20.87 14.11 -12.20
N LEU A 80 -20.23 15.08 -12.83
CA LEU A 80 -19.30 14.88 -13.96
C LEU A 80 -18.04 14.14 -13.51
N GLU A 81 -17.44 14.53 -12.38
CA GLU A 81 -16.31 13.83 -11.77
C GLU A 81 -16.64 12.36 -11.47
N ASN A 82 -17.82 12.10 -10.89
CA ASN A 82 -18.29 10.74 -10.64
C ASN A 82 -18.53 9.92 -11.92
N GLN A 83 -18.91 10.57 -13.03
CA GLN A 83 -19.02 9.92 -14.35
C GLN A 83 -17.63 9.62 -14.93
N GLN A 84 -16.70 10.57 -14.86
CA GLN A 84 -15.32 10.39 -15.32
C GLN A 84 -14.58 9.31 -14.52
N ALA A 85 -14.73 9.28 -13.19
CA ALA A 85 -14.16 8.23 -12.34
C ALA A 85 -14.70 6.84 -12.70
N LYS A 86 -15.99 6.71 -13.02
CA LYS A 86 -16.60 5.46 -13.50
C LYS A 86 -16.06 5.06 -14.88
N LEU A 87 -15.85 6.02 -15.79
CA LEU A 87 -15.25 5.79 -17.10
C LEU A 87 -13.79 5.36 -16.99
N ASN A 88 -12.97 6.09 -16.22
CA ASN A 88 -11.57 5.76 -15.95
C ASN A 88 -11.45 4.35 -15.33
N LYS A 89 -12.29 4.01 -14.34
CA LYS A 89 -12.34 2.66 -13.73
C LYS A 89 -12.77 1.55 -14.71
N LYS A 90 -13.48 1.89 -15.80
CA LYS A 90 -13.81 0.97 -16.91
C LYS A 90 -12.67 0.86 -17.93
N LEU A 91 -11.89 1.91 -18.13
CA LEU A 91 -10.71 1.95 -19.00
C LEU A 91 -9.50 1.25 -18.39
N ILE A 92 -9.16 1.54 -17.13
CA ILE A 92 -8.06 0.90 -16.38
C ILE A 92 -8.22 -0.63 -16.37
N LYS A 93 -9.45 -1.14 -16.23
CA LYS A 93 -9.77 -2.58 -16.34
C LYS A 93 -9.49 -3.23 -17.70
N LYS A 94 -9.20 -2.44 -18.74
CA LYS A 94 -8.81 -2.91 -20.09
C LYS A 94 -7.31 -2.74 -20.37
N LEU A 95 -6.60 -1.90 -19.62
CA LEU A 95 -5.16 -1.71 -19.80
C LEU A 95 -4.42 -3.00 -19.43
N GLN A 96 -3.23 -3.16 -20.01
CA GLN A 96 -2.28 -4.15 -19.54
C GLN A 96 -1.67 -3.70 -18.21
N LEU A 97 -1.53 -4.64 -17.27
CA LEU A 97 -0.78 -4.43 -16.05
C LEU A 97 0.72 -4.36 -16.39
N THR A 98 1.46 -3.47 -15.73
CA THR A 98 2.91 -3.31 -15.94
C THR A 98 3.71 -3.96 -14.84
N GLU A 99 3.34 -3.70 -13.58
CA GLU A 99 3.99 -4.27 -12.39
C GLU A 99 2.98 -4.85 -11.38
N ALA A 100 3.53 -5.64 -10.46
CA ALA A 100 2.83 -6.15 -9.29
C ALA A 100 3.76 -6.13 -8.06
N HIS A 101 3.33 -5.50 -6.96
CA HIS A 101 4.11 -5.43 -5.72
C HIS A 101 3.54 -6.38 -4.68
N TRP A 102 4.37 -7.26 -4.10
CA TRP A 102 3.94 -8.22 -3.08
C TRP A 102 5.06 -8.55 -2.09
N GLN A 103 4.85 -8.26 -0.81
CA GLN A 103 5.75 -8.64 0.29
C GLN A 103 7.21 -8.14 0.15
N GLY A 104 7.44 -7.10 -0.66
CA GLY A 104 8.76 -6.58 -1.01
C GLY A 104 9.39 -7.27 -2.23
N MET A 105 8.63 -7.92 -3.11
CA MET A 105 9.09 -8.12 -4.49
C MET A 105 8.25 -7.26 -5.43
N GLU A 106 8.89 -6.71 -6.43
CA GLU A 106 8.25 -6.23 -7.64
C GLU A 106 8.28 -7.35 -8.70
N LEU A 107 7.29 -7.38 -9.60
CA LEU A 107 7.30 -8.27 -10.74
C LEU A 107 6.75 -7.59 -11.98
N MET A 108 7.37 -7.82 -13.13
CA MET A 108 6.91 -7.37 -14.45
C MET A 108 6.65 -8.53 -15.44
N GLU A 109 5.84 -8.27 -16.48
CA GLU A 109 5.62 -9.22 -17.59
C GLU A 109 6.94 -9.54 -18.32
N PHE A 110 7.27 -10.83 -18.46
CA PHE A 110 8.58 -11.25 -18.99
C PHE A 110 8.61 -11.28 -20.54
N THR A 111 8.61 -10.08 -21.14
CA THR A 111 8.47 -9.85 -22.59
C THR A 111 9.69 -10.32 -23.41
N PRO A 112 9.54 -10.49 -24.74
CA PRO A 112 10.68 -10.75 -25.65
C PRO A 112 11.77 -9.67 -25.61
N GLU A 113 11.40 -8.39 -25.46
CA GLU A 113 12.32 -7.26 -25.33
C GLU A 113 13.24 -7.44 -24.11
N ILE A 114 12.65 -7.72 -22.95
CA ILE A 114 13.37 -7.91 -21.69
C ILE A 114 14.30 -9.13 -21.77
N LYS A 115 13.81 -10.25 -22.34
CA LYS A 115 14.63 -11.46 -22.56
C LYS A 115 15.84 -11.20 -23.44
N GLN A 116 15.68 -10.43 -24.52
CA GLN A 116 16.78 -10.08 -25.41
C GLN A 116 17.79 -9.16 -24.71
N LYS A 117 17.32 -8.09 -24.06
CA LYS A 117 18.19 -7.12 -23.34
C LYS A 117 18.99 -7.77 -22.21
N LEU A 118 18.38 -8.70 -21.47
CA LEU A 118 18.99 -9.37 -20.32
C LEU A 118 19.54 -10.78 -20.65
N GLN A 119 19.57 -11.17 -21.93
CA GLN A 119 20.14 -12.44 -22.43
C GLN A 119 19.53 -13.74 -21.84
N TYR A 120 18.24 -13.72 -21.48
CA TYR A 120 17.55 -14.92 -20.96
C TYR A 120 17.08 -15.86 -22.08
N PRO A 121 16.92 -17.17 -21.81
CA PRO A 121 16.45 -18.13 -22.81
C PRO A 121 15.06 -17.73 -23.38
N PRO A 122 14.88 -17.61 -24.71
CA PRO A 122 13.67 -17.01 -25.30
C PRO A 122 12.39 -17.79 -24.97
N LYS A 123 12.52 -19.12 -24.84
CA LYS A 123 11.43 -20.06 -24.49
C LYS A 123 11.04 -20.06 -23.01
N LEU A 124 11.81 -19.42 -22.12
CA LEU A 124 11.47 -19.32 -20.69
C LEU A 124 10.18 -18.50 -20.50
N LYS A 125 9.33 -18.88 -19.54
CA LYS A 125 8.04 -18.25 -19.27
C LYS A 125 7.85 -18.10 -17.77
N GLY A 126 7.39 -16.94 -17.34
CA GLY A 126 7.25 -16.53 -15.95
C GLY A 126 7.01 -15.04 -15.86
N LEU A 127 7.18 -14.47 -14.68
CA LEU A 127 7.34 -13.02 -14.47
C LEU A 127 8.78 -12.73 -14.09
N LEU A 128 9.35 -11.63 -14.55
CA LEU A 128 10.64 -11.16 -14.04
C LEU A 128 10.40 -10.51 -12.68
N ILE A 129 11.21 -10.89 -11.68
CA ILE A 129 11.36 -10.17 -10.43
C ILE A 129 12.55 -9.22 -10.62
N ASP A 130 12.30 -7.92 -10.59
CA ASP A 130 13.28 -6.84 -10.75
C ASP A 130 13.73 -6.29 -9.39
N GLU A 131 12.80 -5.84 -8.53
CA GLU A 131 13.12 -5.45 -7.15
C GLU A 131 12.89 -6.57 -6.12
N VAL A 132 13.78 -6.69 -5.12
CA VAL A 132 13.63 -7.57 -3.96
C VAL A 132 14.13 -6.92 -2.66
N THR A 133 13.18 -6.64 -1.77
CA THR A 133 13.31 -6.08 -0.42
C THR A 133 12.48 -6.91 0.60
N LEU A 134 12.45 -6.48 1.87
CA LEU A 134 11.58 -6.99 2.95
C LEU A 134 11.49 -8.54 3.04
N ASN A 135 10.27 -9.10 3.11
CA ASN A 135 10.01 -10.53 3.31
C ASN A 135 10.43 -11.37 2.09
N SER A 136 10.40 -10.79 0.89
CA SER A 136 10.91 -11.41 -0.33
C SER A 136 12.43 -11.62 -0.26
N LEU A 137 13.19 -10.61 0.16
CA LEU A 137 14.63 -10.70 0.38
C LEU A 137 14.95 -11.72 1.47
N ALA A 138 14.25 -11.66 2.61
CA ALA A 138 14.38 -12.62 3.71
C ALA A 138 14.02 -14.07 3.30
N SER A 139 13.33 -14.28 2.18
CA SER A 139 13.02 -15.61 1.65
C SER A 139 14.10 -16.19 0.72
N GLY A 140 15.11 -15.41 0.32
CA GLY A 140 16.21 -15.83 -0.56
C GLY A 140 16.02 -15.51 -2.05
N LEU A 141 14.98 -14.77 -2.41
CA LEU A 141 14.76 -14.22 -3.76
C LEU A 141 15.82 -13.16 -4.11
N ARG A 142 15.97 -12.85 -5.40
CA ARG A 142 16.87 -11.83 -5.92
C ARG A 142 16.26 -11.16 -7.16
N GLY A 143 16.61 -9.90 -7.41
CA GLY A 143 16.40 -9.29 -8.73
C GLY A 143 17.07 -10.13 -9.83
N GLY A 144 16.38 -10.31 -10.95
CA GLY A 144 16.73 -11.25 -12.01
C GLY A 144 16.15 -12.67 -11.85
N ASP A 145 15.46 -12.98 -10.75
CA ASP A 145 14.70 -14.24 -10.65
C ASP A 145 13.49 -14.21 -11.59
N ILE A 146 13.22 -15.31 -12.28
CA ILE A 146 11.99 -15.46 -13.06
C ILE A 146 11.00 -16.32 -12.28
N LEU A 147 9.92 -15.76 -11.75
CA LEU A 147 8.87 -16.51 -11.06
C LEU A 147 8.13 -17.42 -12.05
N VAL A 148 8.25 -18.73 -11.87
CA VAL A 148 7.64 -19.74 -12.76
C VAL A 148 6.43 -20.44 -12.14
N PHE A 149 6.44 -20.69 -10.82
CA PHE A 149 5.29 -21.28 -10.10
C PHE A 149 5.05 -20.61 -8.74
N MET A 150 3.78 -20.50 -8.36
CA MET A 150 3.34 -20.14 -7.02
C MET A 150 2.40 -21.24 -6.49
N ASN A 151 2.75 -21.84 -5.35
CA ASN A 151 2.03 -22.98 -4.75
C ASN A 151 1.67 -24.09 -5.78
N GLY A 152 2.63 -24.44 -6.65
CA GLY A 152 2.45 -25.45 -7.71
C GLY A 152 1.65 -25.01 -8.93
N LYS A 153 1.08 -23.80 -8.95
CA LYS A 153 0.40 -23.23 -10.12
C LYS A 153 1.37 -22.41 -10.95
N ALA A 154 1.41 -22.67 -12.26
CA ALA A 154 2.24 -21.89 -13.16
C ALA A 154 1.79 -20.42 -13.16
N VAL A 155 2.76 -19.51 -13.13
CA VAL A 155 2.54 -18.07 -13.25
C VAL A 155 3.17 -17.62 -14.56
N ARG A 156 2.42 -16.96 -15.43
CA ARG A 156 2.91 -16.44 -16.71
C ARG A 156 2.61 -14.96 -16.94
N HIS A 157 1.66 -14.41 -16.18
CA HIS A 157 1.14 -13.05 -16.32
C HIS A 157 0.76 -12.47 -14.95
N LEU A 158 0.85 -11.14 -14.79
CA LEU A 158 0.59 -10.42 -13.53
C LEU A 158 -0.83 -10.67 -13.02
N LYS A 159 -1.81 -10.75 -13.93
CA LYS A 159 -3.19 -11.12 -13.60
C LYS A 159 -3.29 -12.52 -12.97
N GLN A 160 -2.48 -13.48 -13.41
CA GLN A 160 -2.46 -14.84 -12.81
C GLN A 160 -1.79 -14.82 -11.43
N PHE A 161 -0.74 -14.01 -11.27
CA PHE A 161 -0.09 -13.80 -9.97
C PHE A 161 -1.04 -13.16 -8.95
N HIS A 162 -1.73 -12.08 -9.33
CA HIS A 162 -2.74 -11.39 -8.52
C HIS A 162 -3.89 -12.33 -8.09
N GLU A 163 -4.42 -13.16 -9.01
CA GLU A 163 -5.45 -14.16 -8.67
C GLU A 163 -4.92 -15.36 -7.86
N ASN A 164 -3.60 -15.59 -7.84
CA ASN A 164 -2.98 -16.60 -6.96
C ASN A 164 -2.69 -16.03 -5.56
N THR A 165 -2.23 -14.78 -5.43
CA THR A 165 -2.04 -14.12 -4.12
C THR A 165 -3.37 -13.93 -3.38
N LYS A 166 -4.46 -13.56 -4.08
CA LYS A 166 -5.83 -13.54 -3.51
C LYS A 166 -6.23 -14.81 -2.78
N ARG A 167 -5.81 -15.98 -3.27
CA ARG A 167 -6.17 -17.29 -2.69
C ARG A 167 -5.41 -17.63 -1.42
N VAL A 168 -4.28 -16.96 -1.17
CA VAL A 168 -3.43 -17.13 0.02
C VAL A 168 -3.28 -15.83 0.81
N ARG A 169 -4.18 -14.87 0.58
CA ARG A 169 -4.11 -13.52 1.17
C ARG A 169 -4.12 -13.52 2.70
N ASN A 170 -4.71 -14.55 3.31
CA ASN A 170 -4.79 -14.76 4.76
C ASN A 170 -3.70 -15.73 5.28
N ASP A 171 -2.91 -16.35 4.40
CA ASP A 171 -1.89 -17.33 4.79
C ASP A 171 -0.63 -16.60 5.28
N LYS A 172 0.07 -17.18 6.27
CA LYS A 172 1.39 -16.69 6.73
C LYS A 172 2.57 -17.15 5.86
N LYS A 173 2.35 -17.99 4.84
CA LYS A 173 3.42 -18.65 4.06
C LYS A 173 2.97 -19.12 2.68
N ALA A 174 3.83 -18.98 1.66
CA ALA A 174 3.59 -19.52 0.33
C ALA A 174 4.88 -20.12 -0.25
N LYS A 175 4.74 -21.13 -1.11
CA LYS A 175 5.83 -21.71 -1.90
C LYS A 175 5.95 -20.95 -3.21
N LEU A 176 7.17 -20.56 -3.56
CA LEU A 176 7.52 -19.95 -4.83
C LEU A 176 8.57 -20.82 -5.51
N GLU A 177 8.46 -21.02 -6.81
CA GLU A 177 9.51 -21.64 -7.61
C GLU A 177 9.94 -20.66 -8.70
N VAL A 178 11.24 -20.38 -8.76
CA VAL A 178 11.83 -19.39 -9.66
C VAL A 178 12.92 -20.05 -10.50
N TRP A 179 13.12 -19.55 -11.72
CA TRP A 179 14.31 -19.86 -12.51
C TRP A 179 15.40 -18.84 -12.19
N ARG A 180 16.60 -19.33 -11.85
CA ARG A 180 17.81 -18.53 -11.63
C ARG A 180 18.98 -19.25 -12.30
N GLN A 181 19.66 -18.58 -13.23
CA GLN A 181 20.91 -19.05 -13.87
C GLN A 181 20.83 -20.53 -14.34
N GLY A 182 19.79 -20.87 -15.11
CA GLY A 182 19.58 -22.21 -15.66
C GLY A 182 18.85 -23.21 -14.75
N ARG A 183 18.70 -22.93 -13.45
CA ARG A 183 18.18 -23.89 -12.45
C ARG A 183 16.85 -23.40 -11.87
N ILE A 184 15.95 -24.34 -11.54
CA ILE A 184 14.76 -24.04 -10.74
C ILE A 184 15.13 -24.09 -9.26
N MET A 185 14.86 -23.00 -8.54
CA MET A 185 15.03 -22.87 -7.10
C MET A 185 13.66 -22.77 -6.43
N LYS A 186 13.50 -23.36 -5.24
CA LYS A 186 12.24 -23.36 -4.49
C LYS A 186 12.41 -22.58 -3.18
N PHE A 187 11.63 -21.52 -3.04
CA PHE A 187 11.65 -20.61 -1.89
C PHE A 187 10.33 -20.66 -1.12
N LYS A 188 10.33 -20.17 0.11
CA LYS A 188 9.15 -20.10 0.98
C LYS A 188 9.07 -18.73 1.64
N ILE A 189 8.37 -17.82 0.98
CA ILE A 189 8.06 -16.50 1.53
C ILE A 189 7.14 -16.66 2.75
N ARG A 190 7.32 -15.79 3.73
CA ARG A 190 6.58 -15.76 4.99
C ARG A 190 6.21 -14.32 5.32
N ALA A 191 5.08 -14.13 6.00
CA ALA A 191 4.70 -12.87 6.62
C ALA A 191 4.40 -13.11 8.11
N LEU A 192 4.51 -12.07 8.94
CA LEU A 192 4.19 -12.15 10.36
C LEU A 192 2.71 -12.47 10.57
N ASP A 193 1.82 -11.73 9.92
CA ASP A 193 0.36 -11.82 10.11
C ASP A 193 -0.35 -12.50 8.94
N PHE A 194 -0.17 -11.98 7.73
CA PHE A 194 -0.72 -12.57 6.49
C PHE A 194 0.01 -12.01 5.26
N LEU A 195 0.04 -12.79 4.16
CA LEU A 195 0.74 -12.41 2.92
C LEU A 195 0.04 -11.32 2.11
N GLY A 196 -1.27 -11.14 2.28
CA GLY A 196 -2.05 -10.14 1.56
C GLY A 196 -2.18 -10.44 0.06
N VAL A 197 -2.79 -9.49 -0.66
CA VAL A 197 -2.95 -9.54 -2.11
C VAL A 197 -1.83 -8.72 -2.76
N ALA A 198 -1.25 -9.19 -3.87
CA ALA A 198 -0.36 -8.36 -4.68
C ALA A 198 -1.12 -7.14 -5.19
N GLN A 199 -0.61 -5.94 -4.90
CA GLN A 199 -1.09 -4.74 -5.58
C GLN A 199 -0.58 -4.79 -7.02
N VAL A 200 -1.36 -4.25 -7.95
CA VAL A 200 -1.06 -4.32 -9.39
C VAL A 200 -1.36 -2.98 -10.03
N GLU A 201 -0.44 -2.53 -10.86
CA GLU A 201 -0.48 -1.18 -11.42
C GLU A 201 -0.44 -1.24 -12.96
N THR A 202 -0.63 -0.09 -13.59
CA THR A 202 -0.70 0.08 -15.04
C THR A 202 0.20 1.24 -15.43
N ALA A 203 0.78 1.19 -16.62
CA ALA A 203 1.75 2.17 -17.07
C ALA A 203 1.25 3.61 -16.84
N PRO A 204 2.11 4.53 -16.36
CA PRO A 204 1.70 5.89 -16.00
C PRO A 204 0.89 6.58 -17.08
N MET A 205 -0.08 7.40 -16.69
CA MET A 205 -0.80 8.27 -17.62
C MET A 205 0.19 9.19 -18.34
N VAL A 206 0.06 9.30 -19.67
CA VAL A 206 0.91 10.17 -20.48
C VAL A 206 0.11 11.27 -21.17
N ALA A 207 0.73 12.44 -21.34
CA ALA A 207 0.16 13.53 -22.11
C ALA A 207 0.08 13.17 -23.61
N ALA A 208 -0.87 13.76 -24.33
CA ALA A 208 -0.88 13.70 -25.79
C ALA A 208 0.38 14.41 -26.33
N GLY A 209 1.15 13.72 -27.19
CA GLY A 209 2.43 14.22 -27.70
C GLY A 209 3.65 13.90 -26.83
N ALA A 210 3.50 13.17 -25.72
CA ALA A 210 4.64 12.70 -24.92
C ALA A 210 5.57 11.76 -25.74
N ILE A 211 6.88 11.93 -25.56
CA ILE A 211 7.91 11.11 -26.22
C ILE A 211 8.03 9.75 -25.51
N SER A 212 8.09 8.66 -26.27
CA SER A 212 8.28 7.30 -25.71
C SER A 212 9.72 7.11 -25.22
N PRO A 213 9.97 6.80 -23.93
CA PRO A 213 11.30 6.50 -23.41
C PRO A 213 11.74 5.05 -23.70
N HIS A 214 10.85 4.22 -24.24
CA HIS A 214 11.10 2.82 -24.56
C HIS A 214 10.83 2.50 -26.04
N GLN A 215 11.27 1.31 -26.47
CA GLN A 215 10.99 0.77 -27.81
C GLN A 215 9.48 0.62 -28.07
N TYR A 216 9.09 0.51 -29.34
CA TYR A 216 7.68 0.39 -29.72
C TYR A 216 7.07 -0.93 -29.21
N ARG A 217 6.00 -0.83 -28.41
CA ARG A 217 5.29 -1.95 -27.77
C ARG A 217 3.86 -2.14 -28.29
N GLY A 218 3.52 -1.50 -29.42
CA GLY A 218 2.14 -1.34 -29.89
C GLY A 218 1.56 0.05 -29.57
N PRO A 219 0.28 0.30 -29.88
CA PRO A 219 -0.40 1.55 -29.55
C PRO A 219 -0.37 1.89 -28.05
N CYS A 220 -0.03 3.14 -27.70
CA CYS A 220 0.17 3.59 -26.32
C CYS A 220 -1.04 3.31 -25.40
N THR A 221 -2.26 3.42 -25.95
CA THR A 221 -3.55 3.20 -25.28
C THR A 221 -3.82 1.75 -24.81
N ILE A 222 -2.91 0.82 -25.11
CA ILE A 222 -2.95 -0.55 -24.56
C ILE A 222 -2.41 -0.59 -23.12
N CYS A 223 -1.45 0.27 -22.78
CA CYS A 223 -0.78 0.30 -21.47
C CYS A 223 -1.07 1.58 -20.69
N HIS A 224 -1.11 2.73 -21.37
CA HIS A 224 -1.24 4.06 -20.77
C HIS A 224 -2.66 4.62 -20.90
N LEU A 225 -3.12 5.33 -19.87
CA LEU A 225 -4.16 6.36 -20.07
C LEU A 225 -3.53 7.58 -20.77
N ILE A 226 -4.31 8.25 -21.61
CA ILE A 226 -3.92 9.52 -22.23
C ILE A 226 -4.64 10.65 -21.50
N GLY A 227 -3.90 11.63 -20.97
CA GLY A 227 -4.45 12.74 -20.19
C GLY A 227 -3.41 13.43 -19.31
N THR A 228 -3.88 14.15 -18.29
CA THR A 228 -3.06 14.83 -17.27
C THR A 228 -3.65 14.61 -15.87
N GLY A 229 -2.84 14.84 -14.83
CA GLY A 229 -3.32 14.90 -13.43
C GLY A 229 -3.52 13.57 -12.70
N ALA A 230 -3.05 12.44 -13.24
CA ALA A 230 -3.00 11.17 -12.52
C ALA A 230 -1.68 10.92 -11.76
N HIS A 231 -0.66 11.73 -12.03
CA HIS A 231 0.58 11.85 -11.27
C HIS A 231 0.78 13.35 -10.91
N ILE A 232 1.66 13.64 -9.94
CA ILE A 232 1.96 15.02 -9.54
C ILE A 232 2.77 15.70 -10.65
N ALA A 233 2.37 16.91 -11.04
CA ALA A 233 3.04 17.72 -12.06
C ALA A 233 3.10 19.18 -11.58
N PRO A 234 4.29 19.84 -11.54
CA PRO A 234 5.62 19.29 -11.84
C PRO A 234 5.99 18.11 -10.94
N ASP A 235 6.89 17.27 -11.44
CA ASP A 235 7.43 16.12 -10.71
C ASP A 235 8.12 16.61 -9.41
N PRO A 236 7.75 16.10 -8.21
CA PRO A 236 8.38 16.46 -6.95
C PRO A 236 9.90 16.34 -6.95
N ASP A 237 10.47 15.35 -7.65
CA ASP A 237 11.92 15.14 -7.70
C ASP A 237 12.64 16.24 -8.49
N GLY A 238 11.91 17.00 -9.31
CA GLY A 238 12.39 18.18 -10.03
C GLY A 238 12.17 19.51 -9.29
N ILE A 239 11.55 19.52 -8.10
CA ILE A 239 11.25 20.77 -7.38
C ILE A 239 12.49 21.27 -6.62
N ILE A 240 13.15 22.28 -7.20
CA ILE A 240 14.25 23.00 -6.55
C ILE A 240 13.70 23.81 -5.36
N LEU A 241 13.99 23.36 -4.15
CA LEU A 241 13.69 24.12 -2.92
C LEU A 241 14.75 25.22 -2.70
N PRO A 242 14.34 26.47 -2.40
CA PRO A 242 15.30 27.53 -2.07
C PRO A 242 15.99 27.24 -0.72
N PRO A 243 17.30 27.52 -0.59
CA PRO A 243 17.99 27.39 0.69
C PRO A 243 17.35 28.29 1.77
N PRO A 244 17.22 27.81 3.03
CA PRO A 244 16.53 28.56 4.06
C PRO A 244 17.32 29.79 4.50
N PRO A 245 16.67 30.87 4.99
CA PRO A 245 17.36 31.97 5.65
C PRO A 245 18.13 31.49 6.88
N ILE A 246 19.34 32.02 7.09
CA ILE A 246 20.23 31.61 8.20
C ILE A 246 20.63 32.82 9.06
N ALA A 247 20.99 32.58 10.31
CA ALA A 247 21.60 33.61 11.16
C ALA A 247 23.03 33.92 10.69
N LYS A 248 23.50 35.16 10.87
CA LYS A 248 24.84 35.64 10.50
C LYS A 248 26.02 34.80 11.02
N ASN A 249 25.84 34.03 12.09
CA ASN A 249 26.84 33.14 12.69
C ASN A 249 26.44 31.64 12.63
N ALA A 250 25.52 31.27 11.74
CA ALA A 250 25.09 29.88 11.59
C ALA A 250 26.26 28.97 11.19
N LYS A 251 26.39 27.82 11.86
CA LYS A 251 27.41 26.83 11.55
C LYS A 251 27.07 26.13 10.22
N LEU A 252 28.06 26.05 9.32
CA LEU A 252 27.96 25.29 8.07
C LEU A 252 27.63 23.80 8.36
N THR A 253 26.55 23.29 7.75
CA THR A 253 26.05 21.91 7.92
C THR A 253 26.28 21.02 6.70
N HIS A 254 26.70 21.59 5.58
CA HIS A 254 27.02 20.92 4.31
C HIS A 254 28.49 21.17 3.92
N ARG A 255 28.87 20.81 2.69
CA ARG A 255 30.18 21.18 2.13
C ARG A 255 30.23 22.69 1.85
N ASP A 256 31.43 23.22 1.71
CA ASP A 256 31.62 24.59 1.23
C ASP A 256 31.13 24.71 -0.23
N TYR A 257 30.33 25.73 -0.49
CA TYR A 257 29.80 26.11 -1.81
C TYR A 257 30.04 27.59 -2.12
N GLY A 258 30.93 28.25 -1.35
CA GLY A 258 31.21 29.68 -1.44
C GLY A 258 30.47 30.51 -0.40
N LYS A 259 30.36 31.82 -0.66
CA LYS A 259 29.80 32.80 0.28
C LYS A 259 28.32 32.51 0.59
N CYS A 260 27.96 32.55 1.87
CA CYS A 260 26.60 32.29 2.34
C CYS A 260 25.55 33.16 1.65
N GLU A 261 25.86 34.44 1.41
CA GLU A 261 25.01 35.43 0.78
C GLU A 261 24.67 35.12 -0.69
N ALA A 262 25.41 34.21 -1.34
CA ALA A 262 25.12 33.77 -2.71
C ALA A 262 23.94 32.78 -2.79
N CYS A 263 23.53 32.19 -1.65
CA CYS A 263 22.50 31.15 -1.60
C CYS A 263 21.46 31.37 -0.49
N HIS A 264 21.80 32.09 0.58
CA HIS A 264 20.94 32.29 1.75
C HIS A 264 20.66 33.77 2.04
N VAL A 265 19.44 34.06 2.47
CA VAL A 265 19.13 35.34 3.12
C VAL A 265 19.68 35.31 4.55
N ILE A 266 20.61 36.22 4.86
CA ILE A 266 21.19 36.34 6.20
C ILE A 266 20.26 37.15 7.12
N LYS A 267 20.14 36.71 8.37
CA LYS A 267 19.41 37.35 9.47
C LYS A 267 20.32 37.65 10.66
#